data_AF-A0A1Q5T055-F1
#
_entry.id   AF-A0A1Q5T055-F1
#
_cell.length_a   1.000
_cell.length_b   1.000
_cell.length_c   1.000
_cell.angle_alpha   90.00
_cell.angle_beta   90.00
_cell.angle_gamma   90.00
#
_symmetry.space_group_name_H-M   'P 1'
#
loop_
_entity.id
_entity.type
_entity.pdbx_description
1 polymer ?
#
loop_
_entity_poly.entity_id
_entity_poly.type
_entity_poly.pdbx_seq_one_letter_code
_entity_poly.pdbx_strand_id
1 'polypeptide(L)'
;MRKGTLRQILLITDGCSNHGEDPAAMAALAREQGITVNVIGILDQGAMDENGRREIEAIAAAGGGMSQVVYAKQLSQTVQMVTRQAMTQTLQGLVNRELKQIFGSDVSLEDLPPDKRGQVMEVVDELGETVALDVLILIDTSGSMKTKLPTVKEALIDLSLSLNARMGENRFSVFIFPGKRAHAEKMIDWTPRIEELSTIFPKLASGGLTPTGPALREAIAYFERKRSLRSWIGDGDEPYIEESSL
;
A
#
# COMPACT_ATOMS: atom_id res chain seq x y z
N MET A 1 -8.20 -12.90 -19.56
CA MET A 1 -7.06 -12.04 -19.14
C MET A 1 -6.71 -12.41 -17.71
N ARG A 2 -5.45 -12.75 -17.40
CA ARG A 2 -5.02 -12.93 -16.00
C ARG A 2 -5.14 -11.56 -15.32
N LYS A 3 -6.15 -11.36 -14.46
CA LYS A 3 -6.35 -10.10 -13.74
C LYS A 3 -5.12 -9.88 -12.86
N GLY A 4 -4.36 -8.81 -13.10
CA GLY A 4 -3.20 -8.46 -12.29
C GLY A 4 -3.61 -8.26 -10.82
N THR A 5 -2.67 -8.47 -9.89
CA THR A 5 -2.87 -8.14 -8.47
C THR A 5 -2.29 -6.76 -8.20
N LEU A 6 -3.12 -5.81 -7.77
CA LEU A 6 -2.63 -4.53 -7.25
C LEU A 6 -1.96 -4.74 -5.90
N ARG A 7 -0.82 -4.09 -5.69
CA ARG A 7 -0.05 -4.17 -4.44
C ARG A 7 0.11 -2.79 -3.86
N GLN A 8 -0.20 -2.66 -2.58
CA GLN A 8 -0.12 -1.39 -1.89
C GLN A 8 0.51 -1.56 -0.52
N ILE A 9 1.35 -0.61 -0.15
CA ILE A 9 1.75 -0.36 1.24
C ILE A 9 0.91 0.81 1.74
N LEU A 10 0.25 0.64 2.89
CA LEU A 10 -0.41 1.73 3.61
C LEU A 10 0.40 2.04 4.86
N LEU A 11 1.20 3.11 4.80
CA LEU A 11 1.97 3.62 5.93
C LEU A 11 1.08 4.52 6.80
N ILE A 12 0.97 4.22 8.09
CA ILE A 12 0.25 5.04 9.07
C ILE A 12 1.26 5.51 10.10
N THR A 13 1.50 6.82 10.18
CA THR A 13 2.49 7.42 11.08
C THR A 13 2.00 8.78 11.60
N ASP A 14 2.61 9.29 12.66
CA ASP A 14 2.34 10.61 13.20
C ASP A 14 3.55 11.54 13.29
N GLY A 15 4.69 11.16 12.73
CA GLY A 15 5.93 11.92 12.82
C GLY A 15 6.90 11.67 11.68
N CYS A 16 8.03 12.38 11.72
CA CYS A 16 9.13 12.21 10.78
C CYS A 16 9.98 10.99 11.14
N SER A 17 10.55 10.35 10.14
CA SER A 17 11.63 9.39 10.33
C SER A 17 12.81 10.10 11.01
N ASN A 18 13.36 9.46 12.02
CA ASN A 18 14.48 10.00 12.79
C ASN A 18 15.67 9.03 12.84
N HIS A 19 15.61 7.93 12.08
CA HIS A 19 16.63 6.89 12.11
C HIS A 19 16.58 5.97 10.88
N GLY A 20 17.75 5.68 10.30
CA GLY A 20 17.91 4.68 9.23
C GLY A 20 17.93 5.27 7.82
N GLU A 21 17.57 4.42 6.85
CA GLU A 21 17.51 4.75 5.42
C GLU A 21 16.45 5.83 5.12
N ASP A 22 16.64 6.57 4.03
CA ASP A 22 15.66 7.56 3.56
C ASP A 22 14.34 6.87 3.16
N PRO A 23 13.21 7.17 3.81
CA PRO A 23 11.94 6.53 3.49
C PRO A 23 11.42 6.87 2.09
N ALA A 24 11.76 8.04 1.53
CA ALA A 24 11.35 8.39 0.17
C ALA A 24 12.09 7.53 -0.87
N ALA A 25 13.38 7.28 -0.66
CA ALA A 25 14.16 6.37 -1.51
C ALA A 25 13.59 4.93 -1.46
N MET A 26 13.19 4.44 -0.29
CA MET A 26 12.57 3.12 -0.17
C MET A 26 11.18 3.06 -0.81
N ALA A 27 10.40 4.14 -0.74
CA ALA A 27 9.13 4.21 -1.46
C ALA A 27 9.31 4.22 -2.98
N ALA A 28 10.33 4.90 -3.50
CA ALA A 28 10.68 4.84 -4.92
C ALA A 28 11.03 3.41 -5.35
N LEU A 29 11.81 2.69 -4.55
CA LEU A 29 12.11 1.27 -4.79
C LEU A 29 10.83 0.41 -4.80
N ALA A 30 9.90 0.63 -3.86
CA ALA A 30 8.62 -0.08 -3.84
C ALA A 30 7.85 0.12 -5.16
N ARG A 31 7.82 1.37 -5.66
CA ARG A 31 7.16 1.71 -6.91
C ARG A 31 7.79 1.02 -8.12
N GLU A 32 9.11 0.94 -8.18
CA GLU A 32 9.82 0.19 -9.23
C GLU A 32 9.44 -1.29 -9.25
N GLN A 33 9.11 -1.86 -8.09
CA GLN A 33 8.63 -3.23 -7.95
C GLN A 33 7.11 -3.41 -8.16
N GLY A 34 6.42 -2.35 -8.56
CA GLY A 34 4.97 -2.35 -8.78
C GLY A 34 4.14 -2.37 -7.49
N ILE A 35 4.69 -1.80 -6.41
CA ILE A 35 4.01 -1.62 -5.12
C ILE A 35 3.78 -0.12 -4.91
N THR A 36 2.52 0.30 -4.81
CA THR A 36 2.17 1.69 -4.53
C THR A 36 2.30 1.98 -3.03
N VAL A 37 2.94 3.09 -2.64
CA VAL A 37 3.02 3.48 -1.21
C VAL A 37 2.10 4.65 -0.92
N ASN A 38 1.10 4.41 -0.08
CA ASN A 38 0.18 5.41 0.44
C ASN A 38 0.57 5.76 1.88
N VAL A 39 0.42 7.01 2.27
CA VAL A 39 0.86 7.50 3.59
C VAL A 39 -0.27 8.27 4.26
N ILE A 40 -0.57 7.93 5.50
CA ILE A 40 -1.57 8.63 6.32
C ILE A 40 -0.89 9.15 7.57
N GLY A 41 -0.85 10.48 7.67
CA GLY A 41 -0.37 11.22 8.83
C GLY A 41 -1.48 11.43 9.86
N ILE A 42 -1.26 11.08 11.13
CA ILE A 42 -2.25 11.27 12.19
C ILE A 42 -1.89 12.44 13.11
N LEU A 43 -2.72 13.48 13.06
CA LEU A 43 -2.66 14.61 13.99
C LEU A 43 -3.27 14.26 15.35
N ASP A 44 -2.63 14.75 16.42
CA ASP A 44 -3.30 14.91 17.73
C ASP A 44 -3.90 16.33 17.82
N GLN A 45 -4.30 16.79 19.01
CA GLN A 45 -4.84 18.15 19.26
C GLN A 45 -3.87 19.30 18.93
N GLY A 46 -2.69 19.02 18.39
CA GLY A 46 -1.71 19.98 17.88
C GLY A 46 -1.46 19.84 16.38
N ALA A 47 -0.76 20.81 15.79
CA ALA A 47 -0.34 20.75 14.39
C ALA A 47 0.83 19.77 14.21
N MET A 48 0.87 19.03 13.10
CA MET A 48 2.11 18.42 12.63
C MET A 48 3.09 19.53 12.25
N ASP A 49 4.37 19.31 12.55
CA ASP A 49 5.42 20.18 12.03
C ASP A 49 5.47 20.07 10.49
N GLU A 50 5.84 21.17 9.85
CA GLU A 50 5.91 21.30 8.39
C GLU A 50 6.91 20.29 7.79
N ASN A 51 7.94 19.92 8.54
CA ASN A 51 8.90 18.88 8.15
C ASN A 51 8.24 17.50 8.03
N GLY A 52 7.34 17.15 8.96
CA GLY A 52 6.65 15.86 8.92
C GLY A 52 5.66 15.79 7.77
N ARG A 53 4.97 16.90 7.48
CA ARG A 53 4.07 16.99 6.32
C ARG A 53 4.82 16.75 5.02
N ARG A 54 5.98 17.41 4.86
CA ARG A 54 6.84 17.25 3.68
C ARG A 54 7.36 15.84 3.52
N GLU A 55 7.77 15.20 4.61
CA GLU A 55 8.24 13.81 4.54
C GLU A 55 7.13 12.86 4.09
N ILE A 56 5.93 12.98 4.67
CA ILE A 56 4.77 12.19 4.28
C ILE A 56 4.41 12.36 2.80
N GLU A 57 4.41 13.60 2.31
CA GLU A 57 4.17 13.92 0.90
C GLU A 57 5.26 13.37 -0.01
N ALA A 58 6.53 13.49 0.39
CA ALA A 58 7.66 12.98 -0.37
C ALA A 58 7.63 11.45 -0.50
N ILE A 59 7.33 10.73 0.59
CA ILE A 59 7.21 9.26 0.58
C ILE A 59 6.09 8.81 -0.36
N ALA A 60 4.90 9.39 -0.24
CA ALA A 60 3.77 9.03 -1.10
C ALA A 60 4.05 9.34 -2.58
N ALA A 61 4.60 10.52 -2.88
CA ALA A 61 4.94 10.92 -4.24
C ALA A 61 6.00 10.00 -4.87
N ALA A 62 7.06 9.68 -4.12
CA ALA A 62 8.09 8.73 -4.56
C ALA A 62 7.50 7.33 -4.80
N GLY A 63 6.61 6.88 -3.90
CA GLY A 63 5.89 5.62 -3.99
C GLY A 63 4.76 5.57 -5.03
N GLY A 64 4.48 6.68 -5.72
CA GLY A 64 3.39 6.76 -6.70
C GLY A 64 1.99 6.61 -6.11
N GLY A 65 1.84 6.87 -4.81
CA GLY A 65 0.58 6.81 -4.09
C GLY A 65 0.14 8.17 -3.56
N MET A 66 -0.74 8.14 -2.57
CA MET A 66 -1.36 9.34 -2.00
C MET A 66 -0.98 9.55 -0.54
N SER A 67 -0.82 10.82 -0.16
CA SER A 67 -0.61 11.25 1.21
C SER A 67 -1.81 12.04 1.72
N GLN A 68 -2.27 11.76 2.94
CA GLN A 68 -3.27 12.58 3.62
C GLN A 68 -2.91 12.76 5.10
N VAL A 69 -3.03 13.98 5.61
CA VAL A 69 -2.90 14.28 7.04
C VAL A 69 -4.29 14.49 7.63
N VAL A 70 -4.61 13.76 8.71
CA VAL A 70 -5.95 13.76 9.31
C VAL A 70 -5.93 13.72 10.82
N TYR A 71 -6.99 14.25 11.42
CA TYR A 71 -7.28 13.99 12.82
C TYR A 71 -7.73 12.54 13.00
N ALA A 72 -7.35 11.93 14.13
CA ALA A 72 -7.73 10.56 14.44
C ALA A 72 -9.24 10.27 14.21
N LYS A 73 -10.12 11.21 14.56
CA LYS A 73 -11.58 11.08 14.39
C LYS A 73 -12.04 10.85 12.94
N GLN A 74 -11.25 11.25 11.94
CA GLN A 74 -11.58 11.12 10.51
C GLN A 74 -10.83 9.97 9.83
N LEU A 75 -9.99 9.24 10.57
CA LEU A 75 -9.04 8.28 10.02
C LEU A 75 -9.72 7.18 9.19
N SER A 76 -10.82 6.61 9.67
CA SER A 76 -11.55 5.52 8.99
C SER A 76 -11.95 5.89 7.56
N GLN A 77 -12.65 7.03 7.39
CA GLN A 77 -13.09 7.50 6.09
C GLN A 77 -11.90 7.81 5.16
N THR A 78 -10.84 8.40 5.71
CA THR A 78 -9.65 8.74 4.92
C THR A 78 -8.87 7.51 4.47
N VAL A 79 -8.68 6.52 5.33
CA VAL A 79 -8.01 5.28 4.98
C VAL A 79 -8.72 4.59 3.80
N GLN A 80 -10.05 4.52 3.84
CA GLN A 80 -10.86 3.99 2.74
C GLN A 80 -10.71 4.81 1.45
N MET A 81 -10.84 6.13 1.56
CA MET A 81 -10.73 7.05 0.41
C MET A 81 -9.36 6.94 -0.26
N VAL A 82 -8.27 7.06 0.50
CA VAL A 82 -6.89 7.02 0.02
C VAL A 82 -6.61 5.70 -0.68
N THR A 83 -7.04 4.57 -0.10
CA THR A 83 -6.83 3.25 -0.69
C THR A 83 -7.52 3.13 -2.05
N ARG A 84 -8.81 3.51 -2.12
CA ARG A 84 -9.60 3.44 -3.36
C ARG A 84 -9.07 4.38 -4.44
N GLN A 85 -8.77 5.62 -4.10
CA GLN A 85 -8.23 6.59 -5.06
C GLN A 85 -6.85 6.16 -5.58
N ALA A 86 -5.97 5.67 -4.71
CA ALA A 86 -4.68 5.15 -5.13
C ALA A 86 -4.81 3.94 -6.06
N MET A 87 -5.81 3.08 -5.84
CA MET A 87 -6.13 2.00 -6.78
C MET A 87 -6.54 2.52 -8.15
N THR A 88 -7.50 3.45 -8.20
CA THR A 88 -7.96 4.07 -9.45
C THR A 88 -6.78 4.72 -10.20
N GLN A 89 -5.93 5.49 -9.50
CA GLN A 89 -4.74 6.11 -10.11
C GLN A 89 -3.75 5.06 -10.63
N THR A 90 -3.53 3.97 -9.90
CA THR A 90 -2.65 2.88 -10.33
C THR A 90 -3.19 2.21 -11.60
N LEU A 91 -4.50 1.98 -11.68
CA LEU A 91 -5.15 1.39 -12.85
C LEU A 91 -5.15 2.34 -14.05
N GLN A 92 -5.48 3.62 -13.86
CA GLN A 92 -5.35 4.64 -14.90
C GLN A 92 -3.92 4.69 -15.44
N GLY A 93 -2.93 4.66 -14.55
CA GLY A 93 -1.52 4.64 -14.92
C GLY A 93 -1.10 3.39 -15.68
N LEU A 94 -1.72 2.23 -15.41
CA LEU A 94 -1.50 1.00 -16.17
C LEU A 94 -2.16 1.08 -17.55
N VAL A 95 -3.44 1.46 -17.60
CA VAL A 95 -4.19 1.57 -18.85
C VAL A 95 -3.58 2.62 -19.78
N ASN A 96 -3.10 3.76 -19.26
CA ASN A 96 -2.41 4.77 -20.04
C ASN A 96 -1.09 4.25 -20.64
N ARG A 97 -0.38 3.34 -19.96
CA ARG A 97 0.82 2.69 -20.52
C ARG A 97 0.46 1.74 -21.64
N GLU A 98 -0.60 0.94 -21.48
CA GLU A 98 -1.10 0.04 -22.54
C GLU A 98 -1.54 0.83 -23.77
N LEU A 99 -2.25 1.96 -23.58
CA LEU A 99 -2.63 2.86 -24.67
C LEU A 99 -1.40 3.39 -25.43
N LYS A 100 -0.36 3.82 -24.71
CA LYS A 100 0.89 4.30 -25.33
C LYS A 100 1.65 3.20 -26.08
N GLN A 101 1.56 1.95 -25.63
CA GLN A 101 2.17 0.82 -26.34
C GLN A 101 1.43 0.48 -27.64
N ILE A 102 0.10 0.62 -27.66
CA ILE A 102 -0.73 0.32 -28.83
C ILE A 102 -0.70 1.47 -29.85
N PHE A 103 -0.80 2.72 -29.39
CA PHE A 103 -1.00 3.91 -30.23
C PHE A 103 0.23 4.81 -30.37
N GLY A 104 1.34 4.51 -29.67
CA GLY A 104 2.55 5.33 -29.62
C GLY A 104 2.60 6.28 -28.43
N SER A 105 3.80 6.80 -28.12
CA SER A 105 4.09 7.60 -26.92
C SER A 105 3.29 8.90 -26.79
N ASP A 106 2.76 9.39 -27.90
CA ASP A 106 2.15 10.72 -28.03
C ASP A 106 0.65 10.74 -27.70
N VAL A 107 0.05 9.56 -27.46
CA VAL A 107 -1.36 9.46 -27.07
C VAL A 107 -1.44 9.17 -25.57
N SER A 108 -2.03 10.10 -24.83
CA SER A 108 -2.44 9.88 -23.45
C SER A 108 -3.96 9.77 -23.33
N LEU A 109 -4.43 9.27 -22.19
CA LEU A 109 -5.85 9.26 -21.83
C LEU A 109 -6.52 10.65 -21.97
N GLU A 110 -5.77 11.71 -21.68
CA GLU A 110 -6.24 13.09 -21.73
C GLU A 110 -6.38 13.61 -23.17
N ASP A 111 -5.71 12.98 -24.13
CA ASP A 111 -5.79 13.30 -25.57
C ASP A 111 -6.93 12.56 -26.26
N LEU A 112 -7.52 11.55 -25.60
CA LEU A 112 -8.65 10.82 -26.17
C LEU A 112 -9.91 11.70 -26.24
N PRO A 113 -10.71 11.57 -27.32
CA PRO A 113 -12.03 12.17 -27.40
C PRO A 113 -12.92 11.79 -26.19
N PRO A 114 -13.85 12.66 -25.75
CA PRO A 114 -14.68 12.43 -24.57
C PRO A 114 -15.36 11.05 -24.53
N ASP A 115 -15.94 10.60 -25.64
CA ASP A 115 -16.62 9.30 -25.72
C ASP A 115 -15.67 8.12 -25.48
N LYS A 116 -14.44 8.21 -26.03
CA LYS A 116 -13.41 7.18 -25.86
C LYS A 116 -12.80 7.22 -24.47
N ARG A 117 -12.59 8.41 -23.92
CA ARG A 117 -12.16 8.55 -22.52
C ARG A 117 -13.19 7.94 -21.56
N GLY A 118 -14.48 8.16 -21.81
CA GLY A 118 -15.57 7.54 -21.05
C GLY A 118 -15.51 6.01 -21.05
N GLN A 119 -15.34 5.40 -22.24
CA GLN A 119 -15.15 3.94 -22.36
C GLN A 119 -13.95 3.44 -21.57
N VAL A 120 -12.83 4.18 -21.58
CA VAL A 120 -11.64 3.79 -20.83
C VAL A 120 -11.86 3.92 -19.32
N MET A 121 -12.59 4.93 -18.86
CA MET A 121 -12.93 5.09 -17.44
C MET A 121 -13.85 3.98 -16.94
N GLU A 122 -14.83 3.54 -17.74
CA GLU A 122 -15.67 2.40 -17.40
C GLU A 122 -14.84 1.11 -17.18
N VAL A 123 -13.84 0.87 -18.04
CA VAL A 123 -12.92 -0.26 -17.88
C VAL A 123 -12.06 -0.10 -16.62
N VAL A 124 -11.57 1.10 -16.31
CA VAL A 124 -10.82 1.37 -15.08
C VAL A 124 -11.67 1.10 -13.85
N ASP A 125 -12.94 1.50 -13.85
CA ASP A 125 -13.86 1.30 -12.73
C ASP A 125 -14.18 -0.20 -12.56
N GLU A 126 -14.43 -0.94 -13.64
CA GLU A 126 -14.65 -2.38 -13.60
C GLU A 126 -13.40 -3.12 -13.08
N LEU A 127 -12.21 -2.73 -13.53
CA LEU A 127 -10.96 -3.25 -12.99
C LEU A 127 -10.83 -2.88 -11.50
N GLY A 128 -11.18 -1.66 -11.12
CA GLY A 128 -11.22 -1.18 -9.73
C GLY A 128 -12.02 -2.09 -8.81
N GLU A 129 -13.13 -2.65 -9.27
CA GLU A 129 -13.96 -3.55 -8.48
C GLU A 129 -13.53 -5.02 -8.53
N THR A 130 -12.88 -5.46 -9.62
CA THR A 130 -12.68 -6.90 -9.87
C THR A 130 -11.24 -7.41 -9.76
N VAL A 131 -10.23 -6.53 -9.76
CA VAL A 131 -8.82 -6.95 -9.61
C VAL A 131 -8.52 -7.39 -8.18
N ALA A 132 -7.64 -8.38 -8.03
CA ALA A 132 -7.13 -8.76 -6.72
C ALA A 132 -6.29 -7.62 -6.12
N LEU A 133 -6.36 -7.45 -4.81
CA LEU A 133 -5.67 -6.41 -4.05
C LEU A 133 -4.91 -7.01 -2.87
N ASP A 134 -3.61 -6.74 -2.80
CA ASP A 134 -2.78 -7.04 -1.64
C ASP A 134 -2.38 -5.72 -0.95
N VAL A 135 -2.84 -5.52 0.29
CA VAL A 135 -2.51 -4.33 1.09
C VAL A 135 -1.65 -4.74 2.29
N LEU A 136 -0.42 -4.23 2.36
CA LEU A 136 0.41 -4.33 3.56
C LEU A 136 0.29 -3.03 4.36
N ILE A 137 -0.27 -3.12 5.56
CA ILE A 137 -0.45 -1.98 6.44
C ILE A 137 0.75 -1.92 7.39
N LEU A 138 1.48 -0.80 7.34
CA LEU A 138 2.66 -0.55 8.14
C LEU A 138 2.35 0.54 9.15
N ILE A 139 2.29 0.18 10.43
CA ILE A 139 1.78 1.04 11.51
C ILE A 139 2.93 1.49 12.42
N ASP A 140 3.04 2.79 12.59
CA ASP A 140 3.94 3.38 13.57
C ASP A 140 3.42 3.13 15.00
N THR A 141 4.29 2.61 15.85
CA THR A 141 4.04 2.36 17.28
C THR A 141 5.02 3.12 18.17
N SER A 142 5.60 4.21 17.67
CA SER A 142 6.40 5.15 18.46
C SER A 142 5.60 5.73 19.64
N GLY A 143 6.29 6.40 20.55
CA GLY A 143 5.68 6.89 21.80
C GLY A 143 4.46 7.79 21.59
N SER A 144 4.47 8.62 20.55
CA SER A 144 3.39 9.54 20.17
C SER A 144 2.12 8.84 19.66
N MET A 145 2.26 7.62 19.12
CA MET A 145 1.15 6.85 18.57
C MET A 145 0.26 6.18 19.62
N LYS A 146 0.71 6.09 20.88
CA LYS A 146 0.02 5.33 21.95
C LYS A 146 -1.45 5.68 22.10
N THR A 147 -1.81 6.95 22.02
CA THR A 147 -3.20 7.43 22.16
C THR A 147 -4.02 7.28 20.87
N LYS A 148 -3.35 7.12 19.72
CA LYS A 148 -3.93 7.05 18.38
C LYS A 148 -4.21 5.62 17.92
N LEU A 149 -3.46 4.65 18.43
CA LEU A 149 -3.57 3.22 18.08
C LEU A 149 -5.00 2.64 18.19
N PRO A 150 -5.82 2.97 19.21
CA PRO A 150 -7.20 2.50 19.24
C PRO A 150 -8.00 2.96 18.02
N THR A 151 -7.81 4.21 17.59
CA THR A 151 -8.50 4.75 16.42
C THR A 151 -7.96 4.17 15.11
N VAL A 152 -6.65 3.90 15.04
CA VAL A 152 -6.05 3.16 13.91
C VAL A 152 -6.69 1.79 13.78
N LYS A 153 -6.85 1.06 14.88
CA LYS A 153 -7.49 -0.26 14.88
C LYS A 153 -8.90 -0.18 14.28
N GLU A 154 -9.75 0.72 14.76
CA GLU A 154 -11.12 0.85 14.24
C GLU A 154 -11.13 1.23 12.75
N ALA A 155 -10.25 2.14 12.33
CA ALA A 155 -10.12 2.51 10.91
C ALA A 155 -9.70 1.34 10.02
N LEU A 156 -8.86 0.42 10.51
CA LEU A 156 -8.45 -0.76 9.75
C LEU A 156 -9.55 -1.82 9.66
N ILE A 157 -10.37 -1.97 10.70
CA ILE A 157 -11.56 -2.84 10.66
C ILE A 157 -12.55 -2.29 9.62
N ASP A 158 -12.81 -0.99 9.64
CA ASP A 158 -13.69 -0.36 8.65
C ASP A 158 -13.12 -0.47 7.23
N LEU A 159 -11.79 -0.40 7.06
CA LEU A 159 -11.14 -0.61 5.77
C LEU A 159 -11.38 -2.02 5.23
N SER A 160 -11.23 -3.09 6.05
CA SER A 160 -11.47 -4.45 5.56
C SER A 160 -12.91 -4.64 5.13
N LEU A 161 -13.87 -4.13 5.90
CA LEU A 161 -15.29 -4.20 5.56
C LEU A 161 -15.56 -3.49 4.23
N SER A 162 -14.99 -2.29 4.03
CA SER A 162 -15.13 -1.51 2.81
C SER A 162 -14.51 -2.16 1.57
N LEU A 163 -13.36 -2.84 1.73
CA LEU A 163 -12.70 -3.52 0.62
C LEU A 163 -13.33 -4.88 0.33
N ASN A 164 -13.78 -5.63 1.34
CA ASN A 164 -14.47 -6.90 1.18
C ASN A 164 -15.84 -6.77 0.49
N ALA A 165 -16.36 -5.55 0.34
CA ALA A 165 -17.52 -5.27 -0.51
C ALA A 165 -17.20 -5.35 -2.02
N ARG A 166 -15.92 -5.26 -2.41
CA ARG A 166 -15.48 -5.41 -3.80
C ARG A 166 -15.60 -6.87 -4.25
N MET A 167 -15.76 -7.08 -5.56
CA MET A 167 -15.79 -8.42 -6.15
C MET A 167 -14.42 -9.10 -6.18
N GLY A 168 -13.35 -8.32 -6.33
CA GLY A 168 -11.97 -8.81 -6.36
C GLY A 168 -11.48 -9.29 -5.00
N GLU A 169 -10.62 -10.31 -4.99
CA GLU A 169 -10.02 -10.83 -3.75
C GLU A 169 -9.15 -9.76 -3.07
N ASN A 170 -9.37 -9.53 -1.78
CA ASN A 170 -8.52 -8.67 -0.97
C ASN A 170 -7.72 -9.50 0.03
N ARG A 171 -6.45 -9.15 0.22
CA ARG A 171 -5.63 -9.70 1.30
C ARG A 171 -4.87 -8.59 2.00
N PHE A 172 -4.79 -8.74 3.31
CA PHE A 172 -4.18 -7.79 4.21
C PHE A 172 -3.02 -8.46 4.94
N SER A 173 -1.95 -7.71 5.17
CA SER A 173 -0.93 -8.07 6.14
C SER A 173 -0.63 -6.85 6.98
N VAL A 174 -0.37 -7.03 8.28
CA VAL A 174 -0.15 -5.92 9.19
C VAL A 174 1.23 -6.06 9.82
N PHE A 175 1.99 -4.98 9.73
CA PHE A 175 3.30 -4.81 10.33
C PHE A 175 3.26 -3.60 11.26
N ILE A 176 4.05 -3.65 12.32
CA ILE A 176 4.30 -2.52 13.20
C ILE A 176 5.77 -2.13 13.13
N PHE A 177 6.07 -0.86 13.40
CA PHE A 177 7.44 -0.39 13.58
C PHE A 177 7.50 0.70 14.67
N PRO A 178 8.55 0.72 15.52
CA PRO A 178 9.68 -0.19 15.54
C PRO A 178 9.30 -1.61 16.04
N GLY A 179 9.93 -2.64 15.48
CA GLY A 179 9.79 -4.01 15.96
C GLY A 179 10.67 -4.29 17.20
N LYS A 180 10.37 -5.35 17.96
CA LYS A 180 11.15 -5.69 19.18
C LYS A 180 12.60 -6.12 18.89
N ARG A 181 12.82 -6.76 17.73
CA ARG A 181 14.12 -7.37 17.33
C ARG A 181 14.51 -7.07 15.88
N ALA A 182 13.71 -6.28 15.16
CA ALA A 182 13.85 -5.93 13.75
C ALA A 182 13.29 -4.53 13.53
N HIS A 183 13.45 -3.95 12.33
CA HIS A 183 12.93 -2.62 12.08
C HIS A 183 11.40 -2.61 11.99
N ALA A 184 10.79 -3.69 11.47
CA ALA A 184 9.37 -3.94 11.53
C ALA A 184 9.07 -5.34 12.08
N GLU A 185 7.88 -5.52 12.65
CA GLU A 185 7.41 -6.80 13.18
C GLU A 185 6.08 -7.16 12.52
N LYS A 186 6.01 -8.33 11.88
CA LYS A 186 4.78 -8.85 11.31
C LYS A 186 3.82 -9.26 12.42
N MET A 187 2.67 -8.62 12.45
CA MET A 187 1.59 -8.92 13.39
C MET A 187 0.58 -9.90 12.81
N ILE A 188 0.27 -9.74 11.52
CA ILE A 188 -0.70 -10.56 10.79
C ILE A 188 -0.11 -10.94 9.43
N ASP A 189 -0.14 -12.24 9.13
CA ASP A 189 0.17 -12.77 7.79
C ASP A 189 -0.97 -12.49 6.80
N TRP A 190 -0.70 -12.59 5.50
CA TRP A 190 -1.66 -12.39 4.43
C TRP A 190 -2.97 -13.13 4.70
N THR A 191 -4.02 -12.36 4.96
CA THR A 191 -5.36 -12.86 5.29
C THR A 191 -6.42 -12.02 4.58
N PRO A 192 -7.54 -12.60 4.12
CA PRO A 192 -8.69 -11.83 3.66
C PRO A 192 -9.47 -11.17 4.82
N ARG A 193 -9.16 -11.54 6.07
CA ARG A 193 -9.90 -11.15 7.29
C ARG A 193 -9.00 -10.38 8.24
N ILE A 194 -9.17 -9.06 8.30
CA ILE A 194 -8.35 -8.22 9.18
C ILE A 194 -8.92 -8.13 10.60
N GLU A 195 -10.13 -8.64 10.85
CA GLU A 195 -10.86 -8.50 12.11
C GLU A 195 -10.10 -9.13 13.30
N GLU A 196 -9.15 -10.03 12.99
CA GLU A 196 -8.19 -10.63 13.92
C GLU A 196 -7.26 -9.58 14.59
N LEU A 197 -7.11 -8.38 14.00
CA LEU A 197 -6.39 -7.23 14.58
C LEU A 197 -6.87 -6.86 15.98
N SER A 198 -8.15 -7.06 16.26
CA SER A 198 -8.77 -6.70 17.53
C SER A 198 -8.09 -7.34 18.74
N THR A 199 -7.48 -8.50 18.56
CA THR A 199 -6.79 -9.29 19.59
C THR A 199 -5.31 -8.92 19.79
N ILE A 200 -4.72 -8.20 18.83
CA ILE A 200 -3.27 -7.99 18.74
C ILE A 200 -2.85 -6.60 19.22
N PHE A 201 -3.65 -5.56 18.95
CA PHE A 201 -3.36 -4.17 19.33
C PHE A 201 -3.09 -3.91 20.82
N PRO A 202 -3.77 -4.57 21.79
CA PRO A 202 -3.53 -4.33 23.22
C PRO A 202 -2.11 -4.69 23.70
N LYS A 203 -1.34 -5.45 22.90
CA LYS A 203 0.01 -5.93 23.22
C LYS A 203 1.12 -5.08 22.61
N LEU A 204 0.78 -4.00 21.90
CA LEU A 204 1.74 -3.10 21.27
C LEU A 204 2.43 -2.26 22.33
N ALA A 205 3.69 -2.59 22.60
CA ALA A 205 4.54 -1.75 23.43
C ALA A 205 4.90 -0.50 22.63
N SER A 206 4.45 0.67 23.08
CA SER A 206 4.82 1.94 22.49
C SER A 206 6.15 2.42 23.06
N GLY A 207 7.10 2.75 22.18
CA GLY A 207 8.39 3.31 22.57
C GLY A 207 9.48 3.07 21.53
N GLY A 208 10.41 4.02 21.43
CA GLY A 208 11.58 3.91 20.55
C GLY A 208 11.60 4.94 19.42
N LEU A 209 12.56 4.75 18.52
CA LEU A 209 12.78 5.53 17.29
C LEU A 209 11.77 5.14 16.20
N THR A 210 11.71 5.94 15.14
CA THR A 210 10.78 5.76 14.01
C THR A 210 11.57 5.40 12.74
N PRO A 211 11.95 4.12 12.55
CA PRO A 211 12.77 3.68 11.41
C PRO A 211 11.91 3.43 10.16
N THR A 212 11.26 4.48 9.65
CA THR A 212 10.31 4.40 8.51
C THR A 212 10.94 3.78 7.27
N GLY A 213 12.13 4.22 6.85
CA GLY A 213 12.80 3.66 5.66
C GLY A 213 13.11 2.17 5.80
N PRO A 214 13.80 1.73 6.86
CA PRO A 214 14.04 0.31 7.10
C PRO A 214 12.75 -0.52 7.22
N ALA A 215 11.69 0.03 7.79
CA ALA A 215 10.39 -0.63 7.88
C ALA A 215 9.72 -0.80 6.49
N LEU A 216 9.82 0.21 5.61
CA LEU A 216 9.40 0.10 4.21
C LEU A 216 10.19 -0.98 3.47
N ARG A 217 11.52 -1.04 3.67
CA ARG A 217 12.36 -2.09 3.07
C ARG A 217 11.92 -3.50 3.48
N GLU A 218 11.61 -3.70 4.76
CA GLU A 218 11.09 -4.98 5.24
C GLU A 218 9.71 -5.32 4.64
N ALA A 219 8.82 -4.33 4.51
CA ALA A 219 7.53 -4.49 3.85
C ALA A 219 7.68 -4.89 2.37
N ILE A 220 8.56 -4.24 1.63
CA ILE A 220 8.87 -4.55 0.22
C ILE A 220 9.36 -5.99 0.08
N ALA A 221 10.35 -6.39 0.89
CA ALA A 221 10.88 -7.76 0.89
C ALA A 221 9.81 -8.81 1.23
N TYR A 222 8.78 -8.44 1.99
CA TYR A 222 7.68 -9.34 2.32
C TYR A 222 6.79 -9.67 1.10
N PHE A 223 6.57 -8.70 0.22
CA PHE A 223 5.88 -8.94 -1.05
C PHE A 223 6.65 -9.89 -1.97
N GLU A 224 7.99 -9.80 -1.99
CA GLU A 224 8.85 -10.64 -2.83
C GLU A 224 8.84 -12.12 -2.41
N ARG A 225 8.90 -12.40 -1.10
CA ARG A 225 8.86 -13.79 -0.59
C ARG A 225 7.57 -14.52 -0.96
N LYS A 226 6.46 -13.79 -1.07
CA LYS A 226 5.18 -14.33 -1.56
C LYS A 226 5.25 -14.67 -3.05
N ARG A 227 5.96 -13.85 -3.85
CA ARG A 227 6.14 -14.09 -5.28
C ARG A 227 6.99 -15.33 -5.53
N SER A 228 8.09 -15.52 -4.79
CA SER A 228 8.93 -16.72 -4.94
C SER A 228 8.16 -17.99 -4.60
N LEU A 229 7.37 -17.99 -3.51
CA LEU A 229 6.54 -19.14 -3.13
C LEU A 229 5.44 -19.45 -4.17
N ARG A 230 4.77 -18.43 -4.72
CA ARG A 230 3.80 -18.63 -5.83
C ARG A 230 4.44 -19.16 -7.10
N SER A 231 5.66 -18.71 -7.42
CA SER A 231 6.41 -19.20 -8.57
C SER A 231 6.86 -20.65 -8.40
N TRP A 232 6.99 -21.14 -7.17
CA TRP A 232 7.42 -22.51 -6.87
C TRP A 232 6.23 -23.48 -6.78
N ILE A 233 5.05 -23.01 -6.38
CA ILE A 233 3.81 -23.79 -6.27
C ILE A 233 3.02 -23.69 -7.59
N GLY A 234 3.70 -23.64 -8.74
CA GLY A 234 3.13 -23.28 -10.04
C GLY A 234 1.73 -23.84 -10.30
N ASP A 235 0.82 -22.95 -10.68
CA ASP A 235 -0.29 -23.30 -11.56
C ASP A 235 0.31 -23.97 -12.80
N GLY A 236 0.26 -25.30 -12.84
CA GLY A 236 0.02 -26.15 -14.02
C GLY A 236 0.85 -26.01 -15.30
N ASP A 237 1.84 -25.14 -15.41
CA ASP A 237 2.62 -24.97 -16.64
C ASP A 237 4.00 -25.65 -16.49
N GLU A 238 4.21 -26.71 -17.28
CA GLU A 238 5.44 -27.49 -17.39
C GLU A 238 6.69 -26.60 -17.50
N PRO A 239 7.78 -26.91 -16.76
CA PRO A 239 9.05 -26.24 -16.99
C PRO A 239 9.60 -26.69 -18.35
N TYR A 240 9.71 -25.75 -19.29
CA TYR A 240 10.58 -25.89 -20.45
C TYR A 240 12.00 -26.09 -19.94
N ILE A 241 12.48 -27.33 -20.01
CA ILE A 241 13.90 -27.65 -19.91
C ILE A 241 14.50 -27.21 -21.24
N GLU A 242 15.32 -26.16 -21.23
CA GLU A 242 16.25 -25.89 -22.32
C GLU A 242 17.23 -27.07 -22.40
N GLU A 243 16.99 -28.00 -23.33
CA GLU A 243 18.01 -28.93 -23.79
C GLU A 243 19.14 -28.12 -24.43
N SER A 244 20.20 -27.89 -23.66
CA SER A 244 21.49 -27.50 -24.20
C SER A 244 21.99 -28.61 -25.12
N SER A 245 21.90 -28.37 -26.42
CA SER A 245 22.46 -29.25 -27.44
C SER A 245 23.99 -29.20 -27.39
N LEU A 246 24.61 -30.38 -27.26
CA LEU A 246 25.98 -30.68 -27.69
C LEU A 246 25.89 -31.48 -29.00
#